data_AF-A0A372E513-F1
#
_entry.id   AF-A0A372E513-F1
#
_cell.length_a   1.000
_cell.length_b   1.000
_cell.length_c   1.000
_cell.angle_alpha   90.00
_cell.angle_beta   90.00
_cell.angle_gamma   90.00
#
_symmetry.space_group_name_H-M   'P 1'
#
loop_
_entity.id
_entity.type
_entity.pdbx_description
1 polymer ?
#
loop_
_entity_poly.entity_id
_entity_poly.type
_entity_poly.pdbx_seq_one_letter_code
_entity_poly.pdbx_strand_id
1 'polypeptide(L)'
;MRRVWSYRLKNKILPSIPSPISLFQLVYQSQATPPFAEAALEALLRKARIYNQAHHLTGMLLYVEGRFLQVIEGPEPALNHLYGLIQRDQLHMEVRTISYGPKPPALFPTGAWATQW
;
A
#
# COMPACT_ATOMS: atom_id res chain seq x y z
N MET A 1 -10.17 58.72 -14.10
CA MET A 1 -9.56 58.02 -15.25
C MET A 1 -9.57 56.52 -14.98
N ARG A 2 -10.36 55.76 -15.76
CA ARG A 2 -10.56 54.31 -15.64
C ARG A 2 -9.54 53.57 -16.49
N ARG A 3 -8.95 52.48 -15.99
CA ARG A 3 -8.49 51.34 -16.81
C ARG A 3 -8.78 50.03 -16.08
N VAL A 4 -9.92 49.45 -16.40
CA VAL A 4 -10.31 48.07 -16.07
C VAL A 4 -9.65 47.18 -17.12
N TRP A 5 -8.76 46.28 -16.73
CA TRP A 5 -8.28 45.22 -17.63
C TRP A 5 -9.14 43.98 -17.41
N SER A 6 -10.09 43.76 -18.33
CA SER A 6 -10.86 42.53 -18.44
C SER A 6 -10.05 41.46 -19.16
N TYR A 7 -9.46 40.51 -18.44
CA TYR A 7 -9.00 39.27 -19.07
C TYR A 7 -10.19 38.31 -19.19
N ARG A 8 -10.84 38.36 -20.35
CA ARG A 8 -11.83 37.37 -20.80
C ARG A 8 -11.09 36.06 -21.08
N LEU A 9 -11.07 35.15 -20.12
CA LEU A 9 -10.53 33.80 -20.31
C LEU A 9 -11.44 33.03 -21.27
N LYS A 10 -11.09 33.04 -22.55
CA LYS A 10 -11.59 32.09 -23.55
C LYS A 10 -11.13 30.70 -23.12
N ASN A 11 -12.06 29.75 -22.98
CA ASN A 11 -11.90 28.31 -22.83
C ASN A 11 -10.49 27.79 -23.15
N LYS A 12 -9.59 27.84 -22.17
CA LYS A 12 -8.34 27.08 -22.19
C LYS A 12 -8.63 25.82 -21.39
N ILE A 13 -8.78 24.70 -22.10
CA ILE A 13 -8.66 23.36 -21.51
C ILE A 13 -7.29 23.35 -20.84
N LEU A 14 -7.25 23.47 -19.52
CA LEU A 14 -6.02 23.25 -18.77
C LEU A 14 -5.65 21.78 -19.02
N PRO A 15 -4.38 21.46 -19.36
CA PRO A 15 -3.95 20.07 -19.38
C PRO A 15 -4.31 19.49 -18.01
N SER A 16 -4.96 18.33 -18.00
CA SER A 16 -5.27 17.62 -16.76
C SER A 16 -3.97 17.49 -15.98
N ILE A 17 -3.82 18.26 -14.90
CA ILE A 17 -2.75 18.04 -13.93
C ILE A 17 -2.92 16.58 -13.54
N PRO A 18 -1.95 15.68 -13.79
CA PRO A 18 -2.07 14.32 -13.30
C PRO A 18 -2.28 14.45 -11.80
N SER A 19 -3.45 14.00 -11.33
CA SER A 19 -3.74 13.95 -9.90
C SER A 19 -2.52 13.31 -9.24
N PRO A 20 -1.99 13.86 -8.13
CA PRO A 20 -0.93 13.19 -7.39
C PRO A 20 -1.38 11.74 -7.22
N ILE A 21 -0.55 10.77 -7.64
CA ILE A 21 -0.93 9.35 -7.64
C ILE A 21 -1.39 9.03 -6.23
N SER A 22 -2.71 8.93 -6.04
CA SER A 22 -3.28 8.61 -4.74
C SER A 22 -2.82 7.20 -4.44
N LEU A 23 -1.89 7.06 -3.51
CA LEU A 23 -1.49 5.75 -3.02
C LEU A 23 -2.71 5.13 -2.33
N PHE A 24 -2.87 3.84 -2.47
CA PHE A 24 -3.83 3.04 -1.72
C PHE A 24 -3.09 2.28 -0.62
N GLN A 25 -3.85 1.85 0.37
CA GLN A 25 -3.40 0.97 1.44
C GLN A 25 -4.35 -0.22 1.52
N LEU A 26 -3.78 -1.41 1.62
CA LEU A 26 -4.45 -2.65 1.94
C LEU A 26 -3.90 -3.16 3.28
N VAL A 27 -4.80 -3.49 4.20
CA VAL A 27 -4.49 -4.20 5.44
C VAL A 27 -5.26 -5.51 5.44
N TYR A 28 -4.57 -6.62 5.61
CA TYR A 28 -5.20 -7.93 5.71
C TYR A 28 -4.50 -8.81 6.75
N GLN A 29 -5.20 -9.83 7.20
CA GLN A 29 -4.66 -10.91 8.02
C GLN A 29 -4.92 -12.28 7.39
N SER A 30 -4.10 -13.26 7.75
CA SER A 30 -4.26 -14.65 7.33
C SER A 30 -3.58 -15.62 8.29
N GLN A 31 -3.85 -16.92 8.14
CA GLN A 31 -3.20 -17.99 8.90
C GLN A 31 -2.19 -18.72 8.02
N ALA A 32 -0.94 -18.84 8.47
CA ALA A 32 0.12 -19.54 7.74
C ALA A 32 -0.10 -21.05 7.70
N THR A 33 0.27 -21.69 6.58
CA THR A 33 0.15 -23.14 6.39
C THR A 33 1.34 -23.75 5.65
N PRO A 34 2.14 -24.62 6.31
CA PRO A 34 2.30 -24.80 7.77
C PRO A 34 2.95 -23.56 8.44
N PRO A 35 3.13 -23.55 9.79
CA PRO A 35 3.88 -22.49 10.45
C PRO A 35 5.27 -22.28 9.85
N PHE A 36 5.69 -21.02 9.75
CA PHE A 36 6.95 -20.64 9.16
C PHE A 36 8.08 -20.78 10.17
N ALA A 37 9.13 -21.50 9.79
CA ALA A 37 10.44 -21.36 10.42
C ALA A 37 11.07 -20.02 10.00
N GLU A 38 12.00 -19.51 10.80
CA GLU A 38 12.67 -18.22 10.57
C GLU A 38 13.25 -18.11 9.15
N ALA A 39 13.96 -19.14 8.67
CA ALA A 39 14.55 -19.15 7.33
C ALA A 39 13.50 -19.08 6.20
N ALA A 40 12.32 -19.68 6.39
CA ALA A 40 11.23 -19.61 5.43
C ALA A 40 10.62 -18.21 5.40
N LEU A 41 10.51 -17.57 6.58
CA LEU A 41 10.02 -16.20 6.70
C LEU A 41 10.98 -15.20 6.04
N GLU A 42 12.29 -15.38 6.23
CA GLU A 42 13.31 -14.59 5.53
C GLU A 42 13.22 -14.75 4.00
N ALA A 43 13.03 -15.98 3.51
CA ALA A 43 12.89 -16.25 2.09
C ALA A 43 11.65 -15.55 1.51
N LEU A 44 10.52 -15.61 2.23
CA LEU A 44 9.30 -14.89 1.87
C LEU A 44 9.55 -13.38 1.83
N LEU A 45 10.18 -12.81 2.86
CA LEU A 45 10.50 -11.38 2.93
C LEU A 45 11.44 -10.94 1.81
N ARG A 46 12.43 -11.75 1.42
CA ARG A 46 13.30 -11.46 0.26
C ARG A 46 12.49 -11.39 -1.03
N LYS A 47 11.64 -12.39 -1.30
CA LYS A 47 10.77 -12.42 -2.49
C LYS A 47 9.83 -11.21 -2.52
N ALA A 48 9.21 -10.91 -1.38
CA ALA A 48 8.30 -9.78 -1.22
C ALA A 48 9.00 -8.45 -1.50
N ARG A 49 10.21 -8.22 -0.96
CA ARG A 49 10.99 -6.98 -1.19
C ARG A 49 11.32 -6.77 -2.67
N ILE A 50 11.76 -7.81 -3.37
CA ILE A 50 12.09 -7.73 -4.80
C ILE A 50 10.84 -7.37 -5.62
N TYR A 51 9.74 -8.08 -5.39
CA TYR A 51 8.47 -7.81 -6.06
C TYR A 51 7.98 -6.39 -5.75
N ASN A 52 7.95 -6.02 -4.48
CA ASN A 52 7.47 -4.72 -4.03
C ASN A 52 8.26 -3.57 -4.66
N GLN A 53 9.59 -3.69 -4.71
CA GLN A 53 10.45 -2.69 -5.35
C GLN A 53 10.14 -2.54 -6.84
N ALA A 54 9.95 -3.65 -7.57
CA ALA A 54 9.63 -3.63 -8.99
C ALA A 54 8.25 -3.03 -9.30
N HIS A 55 7.32 -3.06 -8.35
CA HIS A 55 5.94 -2.60 -8.52
C HIS A 55 5.60 -1.33 -7.73
N HIS A 56 6.60 -0.64 -7.17
CA HIS A 56 6.44 0.57 -6.34
C HIS A 56 5.49 0.36 -5.14
N LEU A 57 5.58 -0.82 -4.52
CA LEU A 57 4.85 -1.17 -3.31
C LEU A 57 5.77 -1.01 -2.09
N THR A 58 5.18 -0.64 -0.96
CA THR A 58 5.83 -0.53 0.35
C THR A 58 4.93 -1.15 1.41
N GLY A 59 5.42 -1.28 2.65
CA GLY A 59 4.57 -1.76 3.74
C GLY A 59 5.34 -2.58 4.77
N MET A 60 4.57 -3.37 5.52
CA MET A 60 5.06 -4.17 6.65
C MET A 60 4.34 -5.52 6.69
N LEU A 61 5.07 -6.58 7.01
CA LEU A 61 4.55 -7.89 7.32
C LEU A 61 4.90 -8.23 8.77
N LEU A 62 3.89 -8.50 9.59
CA LEU A 62 4.02 -9.05 10.93
C LEU A 62 3.67 -10.53 10.89
N TYR A 63 4.47 -11.35 11.56
CA TYR A 63 4.21 -12.77 11.77
C TYR A 63 4.30 -13.09 13.26
N VAL A 64 3.22 -13.59 13.84
CA VAL A 64 3.14 -13.97 15.25
C VAL A 64 2.23 -15.17 15.42
N GLU A 65 2.68 -16.19 16.14
CA GLU A 65 1.89 -17.39 16.48
C GLU A 65 1.16 -18.02 15.27
N GLY A 66 1.84 -18.14 14.13
CA GLY A 66 1.23 -18.76 12.94
C GLY A 66 0.29 -17.85 12.14
N ARG A 67 0.17 -16.56 12.48
CA ARG A 67 -0.68 -15.61 11.78
C ARG A 67 0.12 -14.49 11.13
N PHE A 68 -0.34 -14.05 9.97
CA PHE A 68 0.15 -12.87 9.29
C PHE A 68 -0.79 -11.69 9.52
N LEU A 69 -0.21 -10.50 9.71
CA LEU A 69 -0.87 -9.22 9.54
C LEU A 69 0.00 -8.40 8.59
N GLN A 70 -0.54 -7.98 7.46
CA GLN A 70 0.22 -7.27 6.45
C GLN A 70 -0.45 -5.95 6.07
N VAL A 71 0.38 -4.91 6.00
CA VAL A 71 0.06 -3.61 5.41
C VAL A 71 0.82 -3.52 4.09
N ILE A 72 0.14 -3.18 3.01
CA ILE A 72 0.74 -2.93 1.69
C ILE A 72 0.23 -1.60 1.18
N GLU A 73 1.13 -0.77 0.66
CA GLU A 73 0.84 0.56 0.15
C GLU A 73 1.45 0.75 -1.23
N GLY A 74 0.73 1.38 -2.15
CA GLY A 74 1.22 1.60 -3.51
C GLY A 74 0.14 2.05 -4.48
N PRO A 75 0.42 2.04 -5.79
CA PRO A 75 -0.58 2.29 -6.82
C PRO A 75 -1.71 1.26 -6.76
N GLU A 76 -2.96 1.72 -6.88
CA GLU A 76 -4.15 0.86 -6.77
C GLU A 76 -4.11 -0.38 -7.69
N PRO A 77 -3.73 -0.28 -8.98
CA PRO A 77 -3.68 -1.45 -9.85
C PRO A 77 -2.64 -2.48 -9.42
N ALA A 78 -1.49 -2.03 -8.93
CA ALA A 78 -0.42 -2.91 -8.45
C ALA A 78 -0.85 -3.63 -7.15
N LEU A 79 -1.52 -2.92 -6.24
CA LEU A 79 -2.10 -3.50 -5.04
C LEU A 79 -3.14 -4.56 -5.34
N ASN A 80 -4.11 -4.26 -6.22
CA ASN A 80 -5.17 -5.20 -6.58
C ASN A 80 -4.61 -6.46 -7.25
N HIS A 81 -3.62 -6.30 -8.12
CA HIS A 81 -2.96 -7.42 -8.77
C HIS A 81 -2.22 -8.30 -7.75
N LEU A 82 -1.37 -7.70 -6.88
CA LEU A 82 -0.66 -8.45 -5.85
C LEU A 82 -1.63 -9.13 -4.88
N TYR A 83 -2.70 -8.44 -4.47
CA TYR A 83 -3.65 -9.01 -3.52
C TYR A 83 -4.36 -10.23 -4.10
N GLY A 84 -4.68 -10.21 -5.40
CA GLY A 84 -5.19 -11.40 -6.08
C GLY A 84 -4.21 -12.58 -6.02
N LEU A 85 -2.90 -12.35 -6.15
CA LEU A 85 -1.89 -13.41 -6.01
C LEU A 85 -1.85 -13.92 -4.56
N ILE A 86 -1.82 -13.00 -3.60
CA ILE A 86 -1.83 -13.29 -2.16
C ILE A 86 -3.03 -14.16 -1.79
N GLN A 87 -4.24 -13.81 -2.23
CA GLN A 87 -5.46 -14.58 -1.91
C GLN A 87 -5.42 -16.05 -2.38
N ARG A 88 -4.56 -16.39 -3.34
CA ARG A 88 -4.42 -17.73 -3.92
C ARG A 88 -3.15 -18.45 -3.47
N ASP A 89 -2.30 -17.79 -2.70
CA ASP A 89 -1.06 -18.38 -2.23
C ASP A 89 -1.37 -19.54 -1.26
N GLN A 90 -0.74 -20.70 -1.46
CA GLN A 90 -0.98 -21.90 -0.65
C GLN A 90 -0.22 -21.85 0.69
N LEU A 91 0.68 -20.88 0.87
CA LEU A 91 1.43 -20.69 2.10
C LEU A 91 0.59 -20.14 3.25
N HIS A 92 -0.67 -19.79 3.00
CA HIS A 92 -1.61 -19.33 4.02
C HIS A 92 -3.07 -19.60 3.63
N MET A 93 -3.98 -19.39 4.57
CA MET A 93 -5.42 -19.49 4.40
C MET A 93 -6.15 -18.47 5.27
N GLU A 94 -7.48 -18.47 5.22
CA GLU A 94 -8.33 -17.56 6.00
C GLU A 94 -8.00 -16.07 5.77
N VAL A 95 -7.67 -15.72 4.53
CA VAL A 95 -7.34 -14.34 4.15
C VAL A 95 -8.54 -13.43 4.38
N ARG A 96 -8.40 -12.47 5.30
CA ARG A 96 -9.44 -11.50 5.65
C ARG A 96 -8.91 -10.08 5.47
N THR A 97 -9.54 -9.32 4.58
CA THR A 97 -9.32 -7.87 4.46
C THR A 97 -9.81 -7.17 5.72
N ILE A 98 -8.96 -6.36 6.33
CA ILE A 98 -9.28 -5.48 7.46
C ILE A 98 -9.67 -4.10 6.94
N SER A 99 -8.87 -3.54 6.02
CA SER A 99 -9.17 -2.26 5.38
C SER A 99 -8.57 -2.19 3.98
N TYR A 100 -9.23 -1.44 3.10
CA TYR A 100 -8.74 -1.12 1.76
C TYR A 100 -9.25 0.26 1.35
N GLY A 101 -8.39 1.11 0.81
CA GLY A 101 -8.77 2.42 0.31
C GLY A 101 -7.58 3.34 0.10
N PRO A 102 -7.82 4.64 -0.18
CA PRO A 102 -6.75 5.62 -0.27
C PRO A 102 -5.89 5.60 0.99
N LYS A 103 -4.57 5.68 0.82
CA LYS A 103 -3.61 5.71 1.91
C LYS A 103 -3.96 6.90 2.80
N PRO A 104 -4.27 6.66 4.09
CA PRO A 104 -4.50 7.77 5.01
C PRO A 104 -3.22 8.61 5.08
N PRO A 105 -3.34 9.94 5.24
CA PRO A 105 -2.17 10.77 5.52
C PRO A 105 -1.42 10.16 6.70
N ALA A 106 -0.09 10.15 6.64
CA ALA A 106 0.72 9.63 7.73
C ALA A 106 0.25 10.30 9.03
N LEU A 107 -0.34 9.50 9.94
CA LEU A 107 -0.86 10.00 11.22
C LEU A 107 0.27 10.59 12.08
N PHE A 108 1.50 10.21 11.77
CA PHE A 108 2.72 10.71 12.38
C PHE A 108 3.72 11.07 11.27
N PRO A 109 4.20 12.33 11.20
CA PRO A 109 5.30 12.67 10.30
C PRO A 109 6.53 11.84 10.66
N THR A 110 7.30 11.45 9.64
CA THR A 110 8.53 10.67 9.75
C THR A 110 9.44 11.26 10.85
N GLY A 111 9.58 10.57 11.99
CA GLY A 111 10.36 11.03 13.14
C GLY A 111 9.65 11.01 14.50
N ALA A 112 8.34 10.76 14.57
CA ALA A 112 7.67 10.47 15.84
C ALA A 112 7.81 8.98 16.18
N TRP A 113 8.76 8.70 17.07
CA TRP A 113 9.03 7.38 17.64
C TRP A 113 7.76 6.82 18.30
N ALA A 114 7.17 5.78 17.70
CA ALA A 114 6.21 4.93 18.39
C ALA A 114 6.95 3.72 18.98
N THR A 115 7.71 3.97 20.04
CA THR A 115 8.08 2.93 20.99
C THR A 115 7.24 3.15 22.24
N GLN A 116 6.27 2.28 22.52
CA GLN A 116 6.09 1.61 23.82
C GLN A 116 4.76 0.83 23.95
N TRP A 117 4.95 -0.45 24.31
CA TRP A 117 4.05 -1.51 24.80
C TRP A 117 3.01 -2.09 23.85
#